data_AF-G0NWK4-F1
#
_entry.id   AF-G0NWK4-F1
#
_cell.length_a   1.000
_cell.length_b   1.000
_cell.length_c   1.000
_cell.angle_alpha   90.00
_cell.angle_beta   90.00
_cell.angle_gamma   90.00
#
_symmetry.space_group_name_H-M   'P 1'
#
loop_
_entity.id
_entity.type
_entity.pdbx_description
1 polymer ?
#
loop_
_entity_poly.entity_id
_entity_poly.type
_entity_poly.pdbx_seq_one_letter_code
_entity_poly.pdbx_strand_id
1 'polypeptide(L)'
;MQQMLVDNCDLITRSKLSASSHLMKNVVASTKLFIPCVKLKELTDEGVLVKLTVKLFKDEYTVKFKKDNSGGTRIYQAFKKETVLPDTSPVKEAMNFFERMCLQKNITIGQLQIDVVGKNEELKKQFEELIQKKNIHLKIKYIYWYSPGPIDLFWKIMEVSDKIHLKELKVVGKTPEGGFNLFGEHDEILNKLEKIEVECDTNAKDENIRSLKASFFSLKSPHFTPELASHLIEKFTNERSKGSNFHIETSPNQDIGSSSIPRGFEIQKVFRNSM
;
A
#
# COMPACT_ATOMS: atom_id res chain seq x y z
N MET A 1 24.49 24.69 7.01
CA MET A 1 24.67 24.05 8.33
C MET A 1 23.34 23.57 8.94
N GLN A 2 22.34 24.44 9.15
CA GLN A 2 21.04 24.04 9.75
C GLN A 2 20.30 22.95 8.96
N GLN A 3 20.23 23.03 7.63
CA GLN A 3 19.63 21.98 6.79
C GLN A 3 20.34 20.62 6.96
N MET A 4 21.67 20.60 6.93
CA MET A 4 22.46 19.38 7.14
C MET A 4 22.21 18.74 8.51
N LEU A 5 21.99 19.56 9.56
CA LEU A 5 21.64 19.03 10.88
C LEU A 5 20.24 18.40 10.86
N VAL A 6 19.27 19.08 10.24
CA VAL A 6 17.89 18.59 10.11
C VAL A 6 17.78 17.33 9.25
N ASP A 7 18.63 17.18 8.22
CA ASP A 7 18.73 15.96 7.40
C ASP A 7 19.10 14.72 8.23
N ASN A 8 19.84 14.91 9.33
CA ASN A 8 20.24 13.86 10.25
C ASN A 8 19.28 13.66 11.43
N CYS A 9 18.31 14.56 11.61
CA CYS A 9 17.34 14.47 12.70
C CYS A 9 16.29 13.37 12.43
N ASP A 10 15.92 12.64 13.48
CA ASP A 10 14.77 11.76 13.43
C ASP A 10 13.45 12.53 13.24
N LEU A 11 12.38 11.79 12.94
CA LEU A 11 11.07 12.35 12.63
C LEU A 11 10.46 13.16 13.80
N ILE A 12 10.64 12.73 15.06
CA ILE A 12 10.15 13.46 16.23
C ILE A 12 10.93 14.76 16.41
N THR A 13 12.26 14.69 16.29
CA THR A 13 13.12 15.86 16.40
C THR A 13 12.75 16.89 15.34
N ARG A 14 12.53 16.47 14.08
CA ARG A 14 12.05 17.35 13.00
C ARG A 14 10.67 17.94 13.30
N SER A 15 9.75 17.16 13.86
CA SER A 15 8.43 17.64 14.29
C SER A 15 8.53 18.74 15.35
N LYS A 16 9.36 18.53 16.38
CA LYS A 16 9.63 19.53 17.43
C LYS A 16 10.28 20.79 16.88
N LEU A 17 11.27 20.65 16.01
CA LEU A 17 11.94 21.79 15.35
C LEU A 17 10.95 22.61 14.52
N SER A 18 10.09 21.95 13.74
CA SER A 18 9.05 22.61 12.95
C SER A 18 8.08 23.42 13.83
N ALA A 19 7.78 22.93 15.04
CA ALA A 19 6.94 23.64 15.99
C ALA A 19 7.64 24.80 16.74
N SER A 20 8.98 24.85 16.74
CA SER A 20 9.74 25.82 17.53
C SER A 20 9.77 27.24 16.94
N SER A 21 9.78 27.38 15.61
CA SER A 21 9.78 28.69 14.94
C SER A 21 9.42 28.58 13.47
N HIS A 22 8.97 29.70 12.86
CA HIS A 22 8.72 29.78 11.42
C HIS A 22 9.97 29.46 10.58
N LEU A 23 11.14 29.92 11.02
CA LEU A 23 12.40 29.63 10.33
C LEU A 23 12.67 28.13 10.31
N MET A 24 12.57 27.46 11.46
CA MET A 24 12.82 26.02 11.54
C MET A 24 11.76 25.20 10.82
N LYS A 25 10.50 25.64 10.82
CA LYS A 25 9.45 25.06 9.97
C LYS A 25 9.85 25.07 8.49
N ASN A 26 10.37 26.19 7.99
CA ASN A 26 10.83 26.30 6.60
C ASN A 26 12.06 25.43 6.33
N VAL A 27 13.02 25.39 7.26
CA VAL A 27 14.20 24.52 7.15
C VAL A 27 13.77 23.04 7.07
N VAL A 28 12.92 22.58 7.99
CA VAL A 28 12.39 21.20 8.00
C VAL A 28 11.62 20.88 6.73
N ALA A 29 10.77 21.80 6.26
CA ALA A 29 10.01 21.63 5.03
C ALA A 29 10.89 21.60 3.75
N SER A 30 12.09 22.21 3.79
CA SER A 30 13.04 22.20 2.66
C SER A 30 13.89 20.94 2.58
N THR A 31 14.09 20.25 3.72
CA THR A 31 14.90 19.03 3.81
C THR A 31 14.06 17.80 3.47
N LYS A 32 14.54 16.88 2.62
CA LYS A 32 13.80 15.66 2.28
C LYS A 32 13.79 14.68 3.46
N LEU A 33 12.76 13.86 3.57
CA LEU A 33 12.69 12.77 4.55
C LEU A 33 12.14 11.51 3.87
N PHE A 34 12.86 10.40 4.04
CA PHE A 34 12.40 9.10 3.57
C PHE A 34 11.93 8.27 4.77
N ILE A 35 10.70 7.77 4.72
CA ILE A 35 10.15 6.85 5.72
C ILE A 35 10.04 5.46 5.06
N PRO A 36 10.93 4.50 5.37
CA PRO A 36 10.93 3.18 4.76
C PRO A 36 9.58 2.47 4.76
N CYS A 37 8.86 2.49 5.89
CA CYS A 37 7.57 1.84 5.99
C CYS A 37 6.62 2.62 6.89
N VAL A 38 5.39 2.78 6.42
CA VAL A 38 4.25 3.32 7.16
C VAL A 38 3.15 2.26 7.15
N LYS A 39 2.67 1.86 8.32
CA LYS A 39 1.55 0.93 8.46
C LYS A 39 0.36 1.60 9.11
N LEU A 40 -0.78 1.53 8.44
CA LEU A 40 -2.09 1.86 8.96
C LEU A 40 -2.87 0.57 9.15
N LYS A 41 -3.25 0.29 10.40
CA LYS A 41 -3.97 -0.94 10.75
C LYS A 41 -5.18 -0.61 11.61
N GLU A 42 -6.32 -1.11 11.21
CA GLU A 42 -7.50 -1.13 12.07
C GLU A 42 -7.35 -2.15 13.20
N LEU A 43 -7.74 -1.74 14.40
CA LEU A 43 -7.73 -2.58 15.60
C LEU A 43 -9.14 -3.09 15.89
N THR A 44 -9.23 -4.28 16.48
CA THR A 44 -10.50 -4.95 16.82
C THR A 44 -11.33 -4.22 17.87
N ASP A 45 -10.74 -3.25 18.59
CA ASP A 45 -11.36 -2.51 19.69
C ASP A 45 -11.72 -1.06 19.31
N GLU A 46 -12.28 -0.85 18.10
CA GLU A 46 -12.66 0.47 17.58
C GLU A 46 -11.48 1.47 17.56
N GLY A 47 -10.28 0.96 17.26
CA GLY A 47 -9.05 1.73 17.29
C GLY A 47 -8.28 1.69 15.97
N VAL A 48 -7.28 2.56 15.87
CA VAL A 48 -6.36 2.60 14.73
C VAL A 48 -4.93 2.59 15.22
N LEU A 49 -4.09 1.78 14.59
CA LEU A 49 -2.66 1.76 14.78
C LEU A 49 -1.98 2.44 13.61
N VAL A 50 -1.12 3.41 13.92
CA VAL A 50 -0.19 4.01 12.98
C VAL A 50 1.22 3.64 13.41
N LYS A 51 1.95 2.92 12.56
CA LYS A 51 3.35 2.55 12.78
C LYS A 51 4.23 3.16 11.70
N LEU A 52 5.26 3.91 12.12
CA LEU A 52 6.28 4.49 11.24
C LEU A 52 7.61 3.83 11.55
N THR A 53 8.24 3.20 10.56
CA THR A 53 9.58 2.61 10.68
C THR A 53 10.55 3.48 9.89
N VAL A 54 11.36 4.27 10.60
CA VAL A 54 12.33 5.23 10.02
C VAL A 54 13.72 4.60 9.87
N LYS A 55 14.14 3.80 10.86
CA LYS A 55 15.29 2.90 10.80
C LYS A 55 14.89 1.55 11.36
N LEU A 56 15.18 0.49 10.60
CA LEU A 56 14.94 -0.88 11.02
C LEU A 56 15.50 -1.08 12.44
N PHE A 57 14.64 -1.46 13.38
CA PHE A 57 14.94 -1.80 14.78
C PHE A 57 15.42 -0.67 15.71
N LYS A 58 15.57 0.58 15.24
CA LYS A 58 16.00 1.71 16.11
C LYS A 58 14.95 2.80 16.27
N ASP A 59 14.29 3.19 15.18
CA ASP A 59 13.36 4.31 15.16
C ASP A 59 11.99 3.82 14.68
N GLU A 60 11.32 3.03 15.53
CA GLU A 60 9.94 2.60 15.32
C GLU A 60 8.98 3.42 16.18
N TYR A 61 8.10 4.17 15.52
CA TYR A 61 7.03 4.92 16.18
C TYR A 61 5.72 4.19 15.98
N THR A 62 5.36 3.37 16.97
CA THR A 62 4.05 2.72 17.01
C THR A 62 3.13 3.51 17.93
N VAL A 63 2.09 4.09 17.36
CA VAL A 63 1.06 4.84 18.09
C VAL A 63 -0.28 4.15 17.88
N LYS A 64 -0.98 3.85 18.98
CA LYS A 64 -2.34 3.29 18.96
C LYS A 64 -3.30 4.36 19.44
N PHE A 65 -4.35 4.57 18.67
CA PHE A 65 -5.46 5.46 18.98
C PHE A 65 -6.65 4.56 19.29
N LYS A 66 -7.16 4.64 20.52
CA LYS A 66 -8.25 3.80 21.01
C LYS A 66 -9.32 4.64 21.66
N LYS A 67 -10.54 4.13 21.68
CA LYS A 67 -11.62 4.74 22.45
C LYS A 67 -11.29 4.70 23.95
N ASP A 68 -11.56 5.81 24.62
CA ASP A 68 -11.54 5.92 26.07
C ASP A 68 -12.95 5.67 26.65
N ASN A 69 -13.02 5.35 27.95
CA ASN A 69 -14.29 5.11 28.66
C ASN A 69 -15.23 6.33 28.65
N SER A 70 -14.69 7.55 28.53
CA SER A 70 -15.47 8.77 28.40
C SER A 70 -16.02 9.03 26.99
N GLY A 71 -15.67 8.20 26.01
CA GLY A 71 -15.98 8.42 24.60
C GLY A 71 -14.93 9.25 23.84
N GLY A 72 -13.88 9.74 24.51
CA GLY A 72 -12.73 10.40 23.89
C GLY A 72 -11.70 9.45 23.29
N THR A 73 -10.55 9.98 22.88
CA THR A 73 -9.43 9.20 22.33
C THR A 73 -8.31 9.03 23.34
N ARG A 74 -7.96 7.78 23.62
CA ARG A 74 -6.74 7.38 24.33
C ARG A 74 -5.62 7.09 23.34
N ILE A 75 -4.50 7.80 23.47
CA ILE A 75 -3.29 7.65 22.65
C ILE A 75 -2.25 6.89 23.45
N TYR A 76 -1.87 5.72 22.95
CA TYR A 76 -0.84 4.86 23.51
C TYR A 76 0.40 4.84 22.61
N GLN A 77 1.56 5.14 23.19
CA GLN A 77 2.86 4.99 22.56
C GLN A 77 3.80 4.29 23.55
N ALA A 78 4.56 3.29 23.08
CA ALA A 78 5.51 2.60 23.94
C ALA A 78 6.48 3.59 24.60
N PHE A 79 6.77 3.37 25.90
CA PHE A 79 7.69 4.18 26.70
C PHE A 79 7.28 5.66 26.89
N LYS A 80 6.01 6.01 26.65
CA LYS A 80 5.45 7.32 26.98
C LYS A 80 4.21 7.18 27.85
N LYS A 81 3.93 8.23 28.64
CA LYS A 81 2.68 8.34 29.37
C LYS A 81 1.52 8.41 28.38
N GLU A 82 0.45 7.69 28.68
CA GLU A 82 -0.78 7.74 27.90
C GLU A 82 -1.37 9.15 27.93
N THR A 83 -1.88 9.58 26.77
CA THR A 83 -2.58 10.86 26.64
C THR A 83 -4.04 10.58 26.33
N VAL A 84 -4.95 11.24 27.03
CA VAL A 84 -6.39 11.19 26.74
C VAL A 84 -6.80 12.54 26.17
N LEU A 85 -7.46 12.50 25.01
CA LEU A 85 -8.07 13.66 24.36
C LEU A 85 -9.59 13.53 24.50
N PRO A 86 -10.26 14.44 25.22
CA PRO A 86 -11.72 14.43 25.32
C PRO A 86 -12.35 14.79 23.97
N ASP A 87 -13.55 14.27 23.71
CA ASP A 87 -14.42 14.64 22.58
C ASP A 87 -13.81 14.47 21.16
N THR A 88 -12.82 13.58 21.02
CA THR A 88 -12.23 13.25 19.72
C THR A 88 -12.38 11.77 19.39
N SER A 89 -12.52 11.47 18.10
CA SER A 89 -12.55 10.10 17.57
C SER A 89 -11.13 9.52 17.39
N PRO A 90 -10.90 8.25 17.77
CA PRO A 90 -9.62 7.59 17.55
C PRO A 90 -9.18 7.58 16.08
N VAL A 91 -10.14 7.40 15.17
CA VAL A 91 -9.90 7.40 13.72
C VAL A 91 -9.43 8.77 13.26
N LYS A 92 -10.14 9.83 13.68
CA LYS A 92 -9.78 11.21 13.34
C LYS A 92 -8.38 11.58 13.83
N GLU A 93 -8.06 11.24 15.07
CA GLU A 93 -6.72 11.52 15.63
C GLU A 93 -5.61 10.71 14.95
N ALA A 94 -5.88 9.46 14.57
CA ALA A 94 -4.96 8.65 13.79
C ALA A 94 -4.70 9.26 12.41
N MET A 95 -5.74 9.74 11.71
CA MET A 95 -5.60 10.40 10.41
C MET A 95 -4.90 11.76 10.52
N ASN A 96 -5.19 12.56 11.55
CA ASN A 96 -4.46 13.80 11.85
C ASN A 96 -2.97 13.52 12.12
N PHE A 97 -2.66 12.43 12.82
CA PHE A 97 -1.29 12.00 13.03
C PHE A 97 -0.63 11.56 11.71
N PHE A 98 -1.29 10.72 10.92
CA PHE A 98 -0.80 10.31 9.60
C PHE A 98 -0.53 11.51 8.68
N GLU A 99 -1.47 12.45 8.58
CA GLU A 99 -1.32 13.70 7.82
C GLU A 99 -0.07 14.47 8.24
N ARG A 100 0.04 14.80 9.53
CA ARG A 100 1.15 15.59 10.08
C ARG A 100 2.50 14.94 9.84
N MET A 101 2.56 13.61 9.90
CA MET A 101 3.82 12.87 9.90
C MET A 101 4.22 12.35 8.53
N CYS A 102 3.29 12.19 7.58
CA CYS A 102 3.55 11.48 6.32
C CYS A 102 3.19 12.31 5.07
N LEU A 103 2.28 13.28 5.15
CA LEU A 103 1.72 13.95 3.97
C LEU A 103 2.35 15.31 3.66
N GLN A 104 3.57 15.54 4.15
CA GLN A 104 4.31 16.77 3.86
C GLN A 104 5.00 16.66 2.49
N LYS A 105 5.13 17.79 1.77
CA LYS A 105 5.66 17.84 0.39
C LYS A 105 7.07 17.25 0.22
N ASN A 106 7.87 17.26 1.27
CA ASN A 106 9.25 16.80 1.35
C ASN A 106 9.40 15.35 1.83
N ILE A 107 8.29 14.67 2.14
CA ILE A 107 8.31 13.29 2.61
C ILE A 107 8.13 12.33 1.43
N THR A 108 8.84 11.21 1.47
CA THR A 108 8.64 10.07 0.58
C THR A 108 8.50 8.81 1.42
N ILE A 109 7.44 8.05 1.19
CA ILE A 109 7.16 6.79 1.85
C ILE A 109 7.69 5.67 0.95
N GLY A 110 8.53 4.78 1.49
CA GLY A 110 8.96 3.59 0.80
C GLY A 110 7.78 2.66 0.56
N GLN A 111 7.24 2.12 1.64
CA GLN A 111 6.08 1.23 1.63
C GLN A 111 4.94 1.81 2.47
N LEU A 112 3.74 1.89 1.90
CA LEU A 112 2.50 2.12 2.64
C LEU A 112 1.76 0.79 2.80
N GLN A 113 1.66 0.30 4.04
CA GLN A 113 0.91 -0.89 4.40
C GLN A 113 -0.47 -0.49 4.94
N ILE A 114 -1.53 -1.07 4.38
CA ILE A 114 -2.91 -0.78 4.78
C ILE A 114 -3.58 -2.11 5.13
N ASP A 115 -4.01 -2.21 6.38
CA ASP A 115 -4.65 -3.38 6.97
C ASP A 115 -5.95 -2.89 7.62
N VAL A 116 -6.94 -2.61 6.77
CA VAL A 116 -8.23 -2.03 7.15
C VAL A 116 -9.31 -3.02 6.79
N VAL A 117 -10.15 -3.37 7.77
CA VAL A 117 -11.27 -4.27 7.54
C VAL A 117 -12.42 -3.41 7.03
N GLY A 118 -13.10 -3.84 5.96
CA GLY A 118 -14.08 -3.02 5.24
C GLY A 118 -15.37 -2.65 5.97
N LYS A 119 -15.39 -2.63 7.31
CA LYS A 119 -16.54 -2.24 8.12
C LYS A 119 -16.39 -0.84 8.75
N ASN A 120 -15.23 -0.19 8.62
CA ASN A 120 -14.98 1.09 9.25
C ASN A 120 -15.27 2.28 8.32
N GLU A 121 -16.56 2.63 8.21
CA GLU A 121 -17.01 3.75 7.39
C GLU A 121 -16.39 5.10 7.82
N GLU A 122 -16.12 5.27 9.12
CA GLU A 122 -15.47 6.47 9.61
C GLU A 122 -14.03 6.60 9.07
N LEU A 123 -13.26 5.51 9.10
CA LEU A 123 -11.90 5.50 8.55
C LEU A 123 -11.89 5.76 7.05
N LYS A 124 -12.82 5.14 6.30
CA LYS A 124 -13.01 5.43 4.87
C LYS A 124 -13.26 6.93 4.66
N LYS A 125 -14.25 7.50 5.35
CA LYS A 125 -14.62 8.91 5.24
C LYS A 125 -13.47 9.86 5.61
N GLN A 126 -12.80 9.64 6.73
CA GLN A 126 -11.69 10.49 7.17
C GLN A 126 -10.51 10.43 6.20
N PHE A 127 -10.23 9.26 5.62
CA PHE A 127 -9.18 9.13 4.61
C PHE A 127 -9.57 9.84 3.31
N GLU A 128 -10.82 9.73 2.88
CA GLU A 128 -11.35 10.44 1.71
C GLU A 128 -11.30 11.97 1.88
N GLU A 129 -11.72 12.47 3.04
CA GLU A 129 -11.60 13.89 3.39
C GLU A 129 -10.14 14.34 3.37
N LEU A 130 -9.22 13.50 3.85
CA LEU A 130 -7.80 13.79 3.86
C LEU A 130 -7.26 13.95 2.43
N ILE A 131 -7.50 12.98 1.56
CA ILE A 131 -6.98 13.01 0.17
C ILE A 131 -7.65 14.07 -0.72
N GLN A 132 -8.89 14.48 -0.40
CA GLN A 132 -9.57 15.57 -1.12
C GLN A 132 -8.99 16.96 -0.82
N LYS A 133 -8.16 17.10 0.22
CA LYS A 133 -7.48 18.37 0.51
C LYS A 133 -6.59 18.76 -0.67
N LYS A 134 -6.87 19.92 -1.25
CA LYS A 134 -6.06 20.49 -2.34
C LYS A 134 -4.59 20.53 -1.89
N ASN A 135 -3.70 19.95 -2.71
CA ASN A 135 -2.24 19.86 -2.54
C ASN A 135 -1.66 18.59 -1.90
N ILE A 136 -2.44 17.54 -1.64
CA ILE A 136 -1.86 16.26 -1.24
C ILE A 136 -1.37 15.50 -2.48
N HIS A 137 -0.06 15.20 -2.50
CA HIS A 137 0.53 14.26 -3.45
C HIS A 137 1.26 13.19 -2.65
N LEU A 138 0.74 11.96 -2.66
CA LEU A 138 1.34 10.87 -1.91
C LEU A 138 2.58 10.36 -2.66
N LYS A 139 3.77 10.71 -2.19
CA LYS A 139 5.03 10.17 -2.72
C LYS A 139 5.30 8.80 -2.10
N ILE A 140 4.59 7.79 -2.58
CA ILE A 140 4.70 6.39 -2.14
C ILE A 140 5.41 5.59 -3.24
N LYS A 141 6.36 4.72 -2.87
CA LYS A 141 6.97 3.80 -3.86
C LYS A 141 6.20 2.50 -4.02
N TYR A 142 5.69 1.96 -2.92
CA TYR A 142 5.06 0.65 -2.86
C TYR A 142 3.80 0.68 -1.98
N ILE A 143 2.70 0.14 -2.50
CA ILE A 143 1.46 -0.07 -1.74
C ILE A 143 1.33 -1.55 -1.42
N TYR A 144 1.17 -1.87 -0.13
CA TYR A 144 0.85 -3.21 0.34
C TYR A 144 -0.50 -3.21 1.05
N TRP A 145 -1.49 -3.85 0.44
CA TRP A 145 -2.85 -3.90 0.92
C TRP A 145 -3.20 -5.27 1.47
N TYR A 146 -3.61 -5.34 2.73
CA TYR A 146 -4.00 -6.57 3.41
C TYR A 146 -5.51 -6.66 3.57
N SER A 147 -6.07 -7.82 3.20
CA SER A 147 -7.49 -8.15 3.22
C SER A 147 -8.34 -7.02 2.65
N PRO A 148 -8.32 -6.80 1.32
CA PRO A 148 -8.92 -5.65 0.70
C PRO A 148 -10.39 -5.48 1.10
N GLY A 149 -10.61 -4.58 2.07
CA GLY A 149 -11.92 -4.14 2.49
C GLY A 149 -12.55 -3.26 1.41
N PRO A 150 -12.67 -1.93 1.60
CA PRO A 150 -13.34 -1.06 0.65
C PRO A 150 -12.43 -0.80 -0.57
N ILE A 151 -12.71 -1.48 -1.69
CA ILE A 151 -11.98 -1.37 -2.97
C ILE A 151 -11.87 0.10 -3.44
N ASP A 152 -12.89 0.93 -3.19
CA ASP A 152 -12.87 2.35 -3.56
C ASP A 152 -11.72 3.12 -2.90
N LEU A 153 -11.41 2.82 -1.64
CA LEU A 153 -10.35 3.53 -0.91
C LEU A 153 -8.97 3.17 -1.49
N PHE A 154 -8.79 1.91 -1.90
CA PHE A 154 -7.59 1.45 -2.58
C PHE A 154 -7.33 2.28 -3.84
N TRP A 155 -8.34 2.41 -4.71
CA TRP A 155 -8.20 3.17 -5.95
C TRP A 155 -7.97 4.65 -5.72
N LYS A 156 -8.70 5.25 -4.78
CA LYS A 156 -8.49 6.65 -4.41
C LYS A 156 -7.05 6.93 -3.96
N ILE A 157 -6.42 6.01 -3.23
CA ILE A 157 -5.00 6.13 -2.83
C ILE A 157 -4.07 6.03 -4.04
N MET A 158 -4.34 5.11 -4.97
CA MET A 158 -3.58 4.97 -6.22
C MET A 158 -3.65 6.25 -7.07
N GLU A 159 -4.82 6.87 -7.15
CA GLU A 159 -5.08 8.08 -7.95
C GLU A 159 -4.34 9.32 -7.44
N VAL A 160 -4.32 9.52 -6.11
CA VAL A 160 -3.64 10.67 -5.48
C VAL A 160 -2.14 10.43 -5.26
N SER A 161 -1.67 9.22 -5.55
CA SER A 161 -0.24 8.88 -5.51
C SER A 161 0.52 9.49 -6.67
N ASP A 162 1.73 9.96 -6.38
CA ASP A 162 2.63 10.47 -7.40
C ASP A 162 3.04 9.32 -8.33
N LYS A 163 2.51 9.36 -9.56
CA LYS A 163 2.71 8.34 -10.61
C LYS A 163 4.17 8.15 -11.00
N ILE A 164 5.05 9.11 -10.70
CA ILE A 164 6.50 8.98 -10.93
C ILE A 164 7.13 8.08 -9.87
N HIS A 165 6.63 8.14 -8.64
CA HIS A 165 7.21 7.43 -7.50
C HIS A 165 6.58 6.05 -7.30
N LEU A 166 5.29 5.90 -7.57
CA LEU A 166 4.57 4.63 -7.37
C LEU A 166 5.00 3.59 -8.41
N LYS A 167 5.69 2.54 -7.96
CA LYS A 167 6.26 1.49 -8.81
C LYS A 167 5.71 0.10 -8.54
N GLU A 168 5.27 -0.15 -7.32
CA GLU A 168 4.92 -1.51 -6.90
C GLU A 168 3.55 -1.56 -6.20
N LEU A 169 2.84 -2.65 -6.44
CA LEU A 169 1.58 -2.99 -5.82
C LEU A 169 1.62 -4.44 -5.31
N LYS A 170 1.17 -4.65 -4.07
CA LYS A 170 0.85 -5.98 -3.54
C LYS A 170 -0.48 -5.97 -2.81
N VAL A 171 -1.35 -6.92 -3.12
CA VAL A 171 -2.65 -7.14 -2.48
C VAL A 171 -2.74 -8.58 -2.00
N VAL A 172 -3.06 -8.78 -0.72
CA VAL A 172 -3.16 -10.11 -0.10
C VAL A 172 -4.39 -10.23 0.78
N GLY A 173 -4.75 -11.44 1.17
CA GLY A 173 -5.85 -11.70 2.10
C GLY A 173 -7.14 -12.12 1.39
N LYS A 174 -8.27 -11.97 2.08
CA LYS A 174 -9.55 -12.49 1.59
C LYS A 174 -10.04 -11.68 0.39
N THR A 175 -10.43 -12.40 -0.67
CA THR A 175 -11.13 -11.84 -1.83
C THR A 175 -12.46 -11.22 -1.41
N PRO A 176 -12.82 -10.01 -1.88
CA PRO A 176 -14.18 -9.49 -1.78
C PRO A 176 -15.18 -10.43 -2.47
N GLU A 177 -16.45 -10.40 -2.05
CA GLU A 177 -17.51 -11.09 -2.79
C GLU A 177 -17.56 -10.55 -4.22
N GLY A 178 -17.38 -11.43 -5.22
CA GLY A 178 -17.30 -11.06 -6.64
C GLY A 178 -15.90 -10.84 -7.21
N GLY A 179 -14.84 -11.02 -6.43
CA GLY A 179 -13.46 -10.85 -6.90
C GLY A 179 -12.90 -9.45 -6.67
N PHE A 180 -11.60 -9.28 -6.84
CA PHE A 180 -10.94 -7.98 -6.81
C PHE A 180 -10.93 -7.37 -8.22
N ASN A 181 -11.72 -6.31 -8.41
CA ASN A 181 -11.79 -5.60 -9.68
C ASN A 181 -10.51 -4.76 -9.89
N LEU A 182 -9.48 -5.39 -10.45
CA LEU A 182 -8.16 -4.81 -10.68
C LEU A 182 -8.14 -4.00 -11.99
N PHE A 183 -8.70 -4.52 -13.07
CA PHE A 183 -8.66 -3.91 -14.40
C PHE A 183 -9.96 -3.19 -14.76
N GLY A 184 -9.87 -2.17 -15.63
CA GLY A 184 -10.99 -1.33 -16.06
C GLY A 184 -10.62 0.15 -16.04
N GLU A 185 -11.25 0.91 -15.15
CA GLU A 185 -11.12 2.38 -15.10
C GLU A 185 -9.70 2.89 -14.79
N HIS A 186 -8.87 2.06 -14.14
CA HIS A 186 -7.55 2.47 -13.64
C HIS A 186 -6.37 1.81 -14.36
N ASP A 187 -6.59 1.24 -15.55
CA ASP A 187 -5.58 0.52 -16.34
C ASP A 187 -4.33 1.37 -16.63
N GLU A 188 -4.50 2.67 -16.85
CA GLU A 188 -3.37 3.59 -17.07
C GLU A 188 -2.41 3.68 -15.88
N ILE A 189 -2.91 3.51 -14.66
CA ILE A 189 -2.08 3.53 -13.45
C ILE A 189 -1.34 2.20 -13.34
N LEU A 190 -2.03 1.08 -13.53
CA LEU A 190 -1.44 -0.25 -13.48
C LEU A 190 -0.33 -0.44 -14.51
N ASN A 191 -0.53 0.07 -15.73
CA ASN A 191 0.46 -0.02 -16.81
C ASN A 191 1.76 0.77 -16.56
N LYS A 192 1.82 1.58 -15.51
CA LYS A 192 3.02 2.31 -15.09
C LYS A 192 3.78 1.62 -13.96
N LEU A 193 3.17 0.60 -13.35
CA LEU A 193 3.81 -0.17 -12.30
C LEU A 193 4.86 -1.12 -12.89
N GLU A 194 5.96 -1.26 -12.17
CA GLU A 194 7.03 -2.20 -12.49
C GLU A 194 6.72 -3.58 -11.91
N LYS A 195 5.96 -3.62 -10.80
CA LYS A 195 5.63 -4.84 -10.06
C LYS A 195 4.18 -4.87 -9.59
N ILE A 196 3.47 -5.97 -9.87
CA ILE A 196 2.07 -6.18 -9.47
C ILE A 196 1.87 -7.58 -8.87
N GLU A 197 1.53 -7.68 -7.59
CA GLU A 197 1.20 -8.95 -6.93
C GLU A 197 -0.23 -8.89 -6.37
N VAL A 198 -1.11 -9.81 -6.78
CA VAL A 198 -2.45 -9.94 -6.20
C VAL A 198 -2.72 -11.41 -5.92
N GLU A 199 -2.85 -11.75 -4.64
CA GLU A 199 -3.02 -13.15 -4.18
C GLU A 199 -4.49 -13.62 -4.19
N CYS A 200 -5.43 -12.71 -4.44
CA CYS A 200 -6.86 -13.00 -4.56
C CYS A 200 -7.33 -13.06 -6.03
N ASP A 201 -8.51 -13.63 -6.27
CA ASP A 201 -9.09 -13.69 -7.61
C ASP A 201 -9.36 -12.29 -8.18
N THR A 202 -8.96 -12.06 -9.42
CA THR A 202 -9.12 -10.80 -10.14
C THR A 202 -9.96 -10.95 -11.40
N ASN A 203 -10.46 -9.83 -11.92
CA ASN A 203 -11.15 -9.75 -13.21
C ASN A 203 -10.20 -9.75 -14.44
N ALA A 204 -8.91 -10.05 -14.25
CA ALA A 204 -7.91 -9.97 -15.31
C ALA A 204 -8.19 -10.93 -16.47
N LYS A 205 -8.13 -10.43 -17.71
CA LYS A 205 -8.17 -11.26 -18.91
C LYS A 205 -6.82 -11.26 -19.60
N ASP A 206 -6.61 -12.21 -20.52
CA ASP A 206 -5.37 -12.33 -21.29
C ASP A 206 -4.91 -11.02 -21.92
N GLU A 207 -5.84 -10.26 -22.50
CA GLU A 207 -5.57 -8.96 -23.14
C GLU A 207 -4.98 -7.94 -22.16
N ASN A 208 -5.50 -7.91 -20.92
CA ASN A 208 -4.97 -7.05 -19.88
C ASN A 208 -3.50 -7.42 -19.60
N ILE A 209 -3.21 -8.70 -19.43
CA ILE A 209 -1.86 -9.19 -19.13
C ILE A 209 -0.89 -8.93 -20.28
N ARG A 210 -1.33 -9.11 -21.52
CA ARG A 210 -0.52 -8.80 -22.72
C ARG A 210 -0.11 -7.34 -22.74
N SER A 211 -1.01 -6.44 -22.35
CA SER A 211 -0.78 -4.99 -22.31
C SER A 211 0.12 -4.52 -21.16
N LEU A 212 0.27 -5.31 -20.08
CA LEU A 212 1.05 -4.92 -18.92
C LEU A 212 2.53 -4.73 -19.28
N LYS A 213 3.08 -3.59 -18.84
CA LYS A 213 4.51 -3.28 -18.94
C LYS A 213 5.32 -3.70 -17.72
N ALA A 214 4.64 -4.20 -16.68
CA ALA A 214 5.27 -4.67 -15.46
C ALA A 214 6.26 -5.79 -15.78
N SER A 215 7.49 -5.66 -15.28
CA SER A 215 8.53 -6.67 -15.44
C SER A 215 8.34 -7.82 -14.46
N PHE A 216 7.56 -7.59 -13.40
CA PHE A 216 7.14 -8.62 -12.44
C PHE A 216 5.62 -8.58 -12.25
N PHE A 217 4.95 -9.72 -12.38
CA PHE A 217 3.58 -9.82 -11.88
C PHE A 217 3.19 -11.21 -11.36
N SER A 218 2.29 -11.24 -10.38
CA SER A 218 1.66 -12.46 -9.87
C SER A 218 0.17 -12.21 -9.77
N LEU A 219 -0.64 -12.87 -10.59
CA LEU A 219 -2.08 -12.63 -10.67
C LEU A 219 -2.86 -13.94 -10.70
N LYS A 220 -4.03 -13.94 -10.08
CA LYS A 220 -4.99 -15.03 -10.15
C LYS A 220 -6.25 -14.57 -10.86
N SER A 221 -6.72 -15.33 -11.85
CA SER A 221 -8.00 -15.06 -12.50
C SER A 221 -8.62 -16.32 -13.10
N PRO A 222 -9.94 -16.50 -12.97
CA PRO A 222 -10.66 -17.59 -13.65
C PRO A 222 -10.74 -17.42 -15.17
N HIS A 223 -10.29 -16.28 -15.72
CA HIS A 223 -10.42 -15.96 -17.15
C HIS A 223 -9.14 -16.20 -17.96
N PHE A 224 -8.06 -16.67 -17.32
CA PHE A 224 -6.81 -16.95 -18.03
C PHE A 224 -6.90 -18.22 -18.85
N THR A 225 -6.47 -18.11 -20.11
CA THR A 225 -6.46 -19.23 -21.06
C THR A 225 -5.09 -19.91 -21.13
N PRO A 226 -5.01 -21.15 -21.66
CA PRO A 226 -3.75 -21.81 -21.97
C PRO A 226 -2.84 -21.00 -22.92
N GLU A 227 -3.42 -20.24 -23.86
CA GLU A 227 -2.69 -19.43 -24.84
C GLU A 227 -1.93 -18.27 -24.19
N LEU A 228 -2.41 -17.75 -23.05
CA LEU A 228 -1.71 -16.73 -22.28
C LEU A 228 -0.34 -17.23 -21.82
N ALA A 229 -0.26 -18.47 -21.32
CA ALA A 229 0.98 -19.02 -20.78
C ALA A 229 2.09 -19.05 -21.85
N SER A 230 1.77 -19.50 -23.07
CA SER A 230 2.72 -19.53 -24.19
C SER A 230 3.21 -18.12 -24.55
N HIS A 231 2.29 -17.16 -24.62
CA HIS A 231 2.63 -15.78 -24.91
C HIS A 231 3.53 -15.17 -23.83
N LEU A 232 3.27 -15.44 -22.55
CA LEU A 232 4.09 -14.94 -21.45
C LEU A 232 5.51 -15.52 -21.50
N ILE A 233 5.64 -16.81 -21.79
CA ILE A 233 6.95 -17.44 -21.97
C ILE A 233 7.73 -16.77 -23.10
N GLU A 234 7.08 -16.53 -24.25
CA GLU A 234 7.72 -15.86 -25.39
C GLU A 234 8.12 -14.41 -25.05
N LYS A 235 7.19 -13.62 -24.51
CA LYS A 235 7.44 -12.22 -24.09
C LYS A 235 8.61 -12.13 -23.12
N PHE A 236 8.62 -12.95 -22.06
CA PHE A 236 9.70 -12.92 -21.07
C PHE A 236 11.01 -13.50 -21.60
N THR A 237 10.98 -14.42 -22.56
CA THR A 237 12.21 -14.91 -23.21
C THR A 237 12.85 -13.82 -24.07
N ASN A 238 12.03 -13.05 -24.80
CA ASN A 238 12.50 -12.02 -25.72
C ASN A 238 12.83 -10.68 -25.03
N GLU A 239 12.07 -10.29 -24.01
CA GLU A 239 12.14 -8.96 -23.39
C GLU A 239 12.69 -8.95 -21.96
N ARG A 240 13.22 -10.09 -21.45
CA ARG A 240 13.67 -10.18 -20.05
C ARG A 240 14.66 -9.10 -19.66
N SER A 241 14.34 -8.47 -18.53
CA SER A 241 15.31 -7.74 -17.73
C SER A 241 15.73 -8.59 -16.52
N LYS A 242 16.88 -8.29 -15.91
CA LYS A 242 17.32 -8.98 -14.70
C LYS A 242 16.29 -8.78 -13.58
N GLY A 243 15.71 -9.87 -13.08
CA GLY A 243 14.71 -9.85 -12.01
C GLY A 243 13.25 -9.94 -12.49
N SER A 244 13.01 -10.00 -13.81
CA SER A 244 11.69 -10.26 -14.37
C SER A 244 11.15 -11.63 -13.94
N ASN A 245 9.89 -11.70 -13.54
CA ASN A 245 9.21 -12.94 -13.18
C ASN A 245 7.70 -12.82 -13.43
N PHE A 246 7.03 -13.92 -13.78
CA PHE A 246 5.58 -13.96 -13.83
C PHE A 246 5.02 -15.19 -13.13
N HIS A 247 3.88 -15.02 -12.49
CA HIS A 247 3.09 -16.10 -11.92
C HIS A 247 1.62 -15.88 -12.27
N ILE A 248 0.98 -16.88 -12.88
CA ILE A 248 -0.44 -16.85 -13.18
C ILE A 248 -1.11 -18.09 -12.57
N GLU A 249 -2.26 -17.89 -11.95
CA GLU A 249 -3.10 -18.96 -11.40
C GLU A 249 -4.50 -18.84 -12.02
N THR A 250 -5.04 -19.95 -12.54
CA THR A 250 -6.43 -20.03 -13.04
C THR A 250 -7.27 -20.98 -12.19
N SER A 251 -8.57 -21.03 -12.47
CA SER A 251 -9.52 -21.92 -11.81
C SER A 251 -9.13 -23.40 -11.95
N PRO A 252 -9.40 -24.25 -10.95
CA PRO A 252 -9.05 -25.68 -10.96
C PRO A 252 -9.61 -26.49 -12.14
N ASN A 253 -10.66 -25.99 -12.80
CA ASN A 253 -11.39 -26.73 -13.84
C ASN A 253 -10.90 -26.44 -15.27
N GLN A 254 -9.90 -25.57 -15.44
CA GLN A 254 -9.26 -25.32 -16.73
C GLN A 254 -7.82 -25.84 -16.69
N ASP A 255 -7.58 -26.97 -17.36
CA ASP A 255 -6.22 -27.50 -17.49
C ASP A 255 -5.45 -26.61 -18.49
N ILE A 256 -4.59 -25.73 -17.96
CA ILE A 256 -3.67 -24.89 -18.77
C ILE A 256 -2.68 -25.76 -19.56
N GLY A 257 -2.56 -27.04 -19.22
CA GLY A 257 -1.34 -27.80 -19.44
C GLY A 257 -1.22 -28.75 -20.62
N SER A 258 -2.25 -29.01 -21.43
CA SER A 258 -2.19 -30.19 -22.30
C SER A 258 -1.64 -29.97 -23.72
N SER A 259 -1.53 -28.74 -24.24
CA SER A 259 -1.17 -28.56 -25.66
C SER A 259 -0.24 -27.38 -26.02
N SER A 260 0.00 -26.41 -25.13
CA SER A 260 0.53 -25.11 -25.54
C SER A 260 1.86 -24.69 -24.88
N ILE A 261 2.45 -25.50 -23.99
CA ILE A 261 3.69 -25.11 -23.30
C ILE A 261 4.92 -25.41 -24.18
N PRO A 262 5.80 -24.42 -24.41
CA PRO A 262 7.04 -24.63 -25.15
C PRO A 262 7.93 -25.72 -24.54
N ARG A 263 8.65 -26.46 -25.39
CA ARG A 263 9.62 -27.47 -24.94
C ARG A 263 10.65 -26.85 -23.99
N GLY A 264 10.90 -27.51 -22.85
CA GLY A 264 11.86 -27.08 -21.84
C GLY A 264 11.25 -26.41 -20.61
N PHE A 265 9.93 -26.24 -20.55
CA PHE A 265 9.20 -25.73 -19.38
C PHE A 265 8.38 -26.83 -18.71
N GLU A 266 8.35 -26.84 -17.37
CA GLU A 266 7.60 -27.80 -16.57
C GLU A 266 6.38 -27.16 -15.92
N ILE A 267 5.25 -27.88 -15.92
CA ILE A 267 4.04 -27.48 -15.20
C ILE A 267 4.16 -27.98 -13.77
N GLN A 268 4.15 -27.06 -12.81
CA GLN A 268 3.91 -27.42 -11.42
C GLN A 268 2.41 -27.35 -11.11
N LYS A 269 1.78 -28.52 -10.96
CA LYS A 269 0.43 -28.61 -10.39
C LYS A 269 0.52 -28.36 -8.89
N VAL A 270 0.11 -27.18 -8.44
CA VAL A 270 0.05 -26.85 -7.01
C VAL A 270 -1.28 -27.35 -6.46
N PHE A 271 -1.27 -28.50 -5.79
CA PHE A 271 -2.41 -28.96 -5.00
C PHE A 271 -2.45 -28.18 -3.68
N ARG A 272 -3.38 -27.23 -3.54
CA ARG A 272 -3.64 -26.61 -2.24
C ARG A 272 -4.59 -27.53 -1.46
N ASN A 273 -4.08 -28.10 -0.37
CA ASN A 273 -4.94 -28.69 0.65
C ASN A 273 -5.71 -27.54 1.31
N SER A 274 -7.01 -27.49 1.08
CA SER A 274 -7.93 -26.62 1.81
C SER A 274 -7.90 -27.01 3.30
N MET A 275 -7.39 -26.14 4.16
CA MET A 275 -7.65 -26.15 5.61
C MET A 275 -8.44 -24.90 5.97
#